data_AF-A0AB34HXL5-F1
#
_entry.id   AF-A0AB34HXL5-F1
#
_cell.length_a   1.000
_cell.length_b   1.000
_cell.length_c   1.000
_cell.angle_alpha   90.00
_cell.angle_beta   90.00
_cell.angle_gamma   90.00
#
_symmetry.space_group_name_H-M   'P 1'
#
loop_
_entity.id
_entity.type
_entity.pdbx_description
1 polymer ?
#
loop_
_entity_poly.entity_id
_entity_poly.type
_entity_poly.pdbx_seq_one_letter_code
_entity_poly.pdbx_strand_id
1 'polypeptide(L)'
;MQARAAGARGITGRAHLASWRTQGAEAANQGRPRPPAAPPIFYPSLEYPDEGALSGLWEVAAVSEVVDAGESWSRRCADASSSSSSGADPPTSSLLRAPRPFPDPVHSIFLAPGAFGVVPPFGTGRYCLPPSLCSGPVAPTGLPILRQLSAKTSKKLVNSVAGCADDALAGLVACNPNLQLLQGHRVALRSDLDSLKGQVALLSGGGSGHEPAHAGFVGKGMLTGVIAGAVFTSPAVGSILAAIRAVAQAGTVGTLLIVKNYTGDRLNFGMAREQARAEGIPVEMVVIGDDSAFTVLKKAGRRGLCGTVLIHKVAGALAEAGAGLEEITDRVSEVAKAMGTLGVSLSSCSVPGSKPTFELSADEVELGLGIHGEAGVHRIKMATADEIVELMLDHMTSSSNMSHVPVRSGSSVVLMVNNLGGLSFLELGIIADAAVRSLGEPHTEGDLLTPRAASFQPSEAG
;
A
#
# COMPACT_ATOMS: atom_id res chain seq x y z
N MET A 1 15.52 25.17 60.06
CA MET A 1 15.14 26.60 59.96
C MET A 1 13.95 26.69 59.00
N GLN A 2 12.81 27.23 59.44
CA GLN A 2 12.27 28.54 59.01
C GLN A 2 12.11 28.66 57.47
N ALA A 3 10.90 28.62 56.91
CA ALA A 3 9.79 29.61 56.95
C ALA A 3 9.86 30.61 55.76
N ARG A 4 8.78 31.08 55.12
CA ARG A 4 7.30 30.92 55.23
C ARG A 4 6.70 31.13 53.80
N ALA A 5 5.59 30.50 53.38
CA ALA A 5 4.17 30.89 53.57
C ALA A 5 3.81 32.32 53.10
N ALA A 6 2.62 32.65 52.56
CA ALA A 6 1.33 31.94 52.39
C ALA A 6 0.65 32.44 51.07
N GLY A 7 -0.55 32.05 50.60
CA GLY A 7 -1.71 31.25 51.06
C GLY A 7 -3.01 31.88 50.49
N ALA A 8 -4.26 31.43 50.70
CA ALA A 8 -4.87 30.14 51.08
C ALA A 8 -6.42 30.34 51.21
N ARG A 9 -7.22 29.25 51.15
CA ARG A 9 -8.72 29.14 51.33
C ARG A 9 -9.57 29.37 50.06
N GLY A 10 -10.61 28.58 49.72
CA GLY A 10 -10.98 27.20 50.13
C GLY A 10 -12.36 27.00 50.79
N ILE A 11 -13.02 25.85 50.49
CA ILE A 11 -14.17 25.21 51.20
C ILE A 11 -15.54 25.93 50.98
N THR A 12 -16.73 25.31 50.80
CA THR A 12 -17.23 23.90 50.90
C THR A 12 -17.73 23.36 49.52
N GLY A 13 -18.80 22.56 49.25
CA GLY A 13 -19.96 22.01 50.01
C GLY A 13 -20.79 20.95 49.21
N ARG A 14 -22.05 20.65 49.59
CA ARG A 14 -22.95 19.65 48.97
C ARG A 14 -24.42 20.14 48.73
N ALA A 15 -24.90 19.90 47.50
CA ALA A 15 -26.17 19.21 47.12
C ALA A 15 -27.62 19.76 47.35
N HIS A 16 -28.52 19.21 46.50
CA HIS A 16 -30.00 19.02 46.57
C HIS A 16 -31.03 20.05 46.01
N LEU A 17 -31.75 19.56 44.97
CA LEU A 17 -33.22 19.52 44.75
C LEU A 17 -34.14 20.76 44.99
N ALA A 18 -34.62 21.33 43.87
CA ALA A 18 -36.04 21.63 43.54
C ALA A 18 -36.06 22.19 42.08
N SER A 19 -36.77 21.68 41.07
CA SER A 19 -38.23 21.55 40.85
C SER A 19 -39.02 22.86 40.97
N TRP A 20 -39.73 23.30 39.91
CA TRP A 20 -41.17 23.65 39.95
C TRP A 20 -41.77 24.09 38.59
N ARG A 21 -42.97 23.55 38.32
CA ARG A 21 -44.12 24.05 37.53
C ARG A 21 -44.03 24.32 36.01
N THR A 22 -45.13 23.92 35.37
CA THR A 22 -45.57 24.23 34.01
C THR A 22 -46.59 25.37 33.98
N GLN A 23 -46.47 26.24 32.97
CA GLN A 23 -47.54 27.04 32.35
C GLN A 23 -47.16 27.18 30.86
N GLY A 24 -48.05 27.21 29.86
CA GLY A 24 -49.52 27.12 29.93
C GLY A 24 -50.18 28.18 29.05
N ALA A 25 -50.17 28.00 27.72
CA ALA A 25 -50.92 28.83 26.77
C ALA A 25 -51.14 28.11 25.43
N GLU A 26 -52.39 28.07 24.97
CA GLU A 26 -52.78 27.73 23.59
C GLU A 26 -52.96 29.03 22.77
N ALA A 27 -52.81 28.98 21.44
CA ALA A 27 -53.67 29.71 20.49
C ALA A 27 -53.29 29.54 18.99
N ALA A 28 -54.32 29.67 18.14
CA ALA A 28 -54.29 30.25 16.79
C ALA A 28 -53.37 29.65 15.70
N ASN A 29 -53.89 28.64 15.00
CA ASN A 29 -53.55 28.36 13.59
C ASN A 29 -54.26 29.39 12.67
N GLN A 30 -53.52 30.04 11.74
CA GLN A 30 -54.06 30.46 10.43
C GLN A 30 -53.00 30.96 9.40
N GLY A 31 -52.98 30.33 8.22
CA GLY A 31 -52.82 30.96 6.90
C GLY A 31 -51.53 31.73 6.53
N ARG A 32 -50.66 31.11 5.71
CA ARG A 32 -49.78 31.80 4.73
C ARG A 32 -49.68 31.01 3.40
N PRO A 33 -49.48 31.66 2.24
CA PRO A 33 -49.55 31.02 0.91
C PRO A 33 -48.21 30.36 0.48
N ARG A 34 -48.29 29.50 -0.54
CA ARG A 34 -47.10 28.95 -1.23
C ARG A 34 -46.48 30.00 -2.18
N PRO A 35 -45.14 30.11 -2.28
CA PRO A 35 -44.48 30.91 -3.31
C PRO A 35 -44.61 30.26 -4.71
N PRO A 36 -44.45 31.03 -5.80
CA PRO A 36 -44.47 30.51 -7.18
C PRO A 36 -43.21 29.72 -7.53
N ALA A 37 -43.31 28.85 -8.54
CA ALA A 37 -42.16 28.14 -9.10
C ALA A 37 -41.27 29.08 -9.94
N ALA A 38 -39.96 28.91 -9.86
CA ALA A 38 -38.99 29.64 -10.69
C ALA A 38 -38.89 29.04 -12.11
N PRO A 39 -38.65 29.86 -13.16
CA PRO A 39 -38.41 29.36 -14.51
C PRO A 39 -37.03 28.68 -14.62
N PRO A 40 -36.83 27.78 -15.61
CA PRO A 40 -35.54 27.13 -15.84
C PRO A 40 -34.48 28.13 -16.33
N ILE A 41 -33.28 28.06 -15.75
CA ILE A 41 -32.12 28.86 -16.17
C ILE A 41 -31.34 28.05 -17.21
N PHE A 42 -31.25 28.58 -18.43
CA PHE A 42 -30.27 28.13 -19.42
C PHE A 42 -28.90 28.72 -19.08
N TYR A 43 -27.88 27.88 -18.99
CA TYR A 43 -26.48 28.32 -18.94
C TYR A 43 -25.93 28.37 -20.37
N PRO A 44 -25.17 29.42 -20.75
CA PRO A 44 -24.43 29.44 -22.01
C PRO A 44 -23.25 28.46 -21.94
N SER A 45 -22.85 27.94 -23.09
CA SER A 45 -21.67 27.09 -23.23
C SER A 45 -20.42 27.82 -22.76
N LEU A 46 -19.74 27.28 -21.75
CA LEU A 46 -18.39 27.68 -21.39
C LEU A 46 -17.39 26.84 -22.18
N GLU A 47 -16.60 27.48 -23.03
CA GLU A 47 -15.41 26.87 -23.61
C GLU A 47 -14.39 26.66 -22.48
N TYR A 48 -13.97 25.41 -22.28
CA TYR A 48 -12.90 25.08 -21.34
C TYR A 48 -11.55 25.37 -22.02
N PRO A 49 -10.66 26.17 -21.42
CA PRO A 49 -9.26 26.21 -21.83
C PRO A 49 -8.59 24.88 -21.44
N ASP A 50 -7.58 24.45 -22.21
CA ASP A 50 -6.95 23.13 -22.10
C ASP A 50 -6.66 22.68 -20.65
N GLU A 51 -7.35 21.63 -20.19
CA GLU A 51 -7.03 21.02 -18.91
C GLU A 51 -5.73 20.22 -19.04
N GLY A 52 -4.73 20.59 -18.22
CA GLY A 52 -3.42 19.97 -18.24
C GLY A 52 -3.49 18.48 -17.89
N ALA A 53 -2.83 17.65 -18.72
CA ALA A 53 -2.92 16.19 -18.68
C ALA A 53 -2.74 15.60 -17.28
N LEU A 54 -3.62 14.65 -16.93
CA LEU A 54 -3.46 13.80 -15.76
C LEU A 54 -2.24 12.88 -15.97
N SER A 55 -1.34 12.89 -15.00
CA SER A 55 0.05 12.48 -15.18
C SER A 55 0.26 11.04 -14.68
N GLY A 56 0.05 10.06 -15.55
CA GLY A 56 0.09 8.62 -15.24
C GLY A 56 1.50 8.00 -15.14
N LEU A 57 1.59 6.94 -14.32
CA LEU A 57 2.73 6.02 -14.17
C LEU A 57 2.18 4.64 -13.74
N TRP A 58 2.71 3.51 -14.25
CA TRP A 58 2.29 2.16 -13.84
C TRP A 58 3.36 1.08 -14.05
N GLU A 59 3.17 -0.08 -13.41
CA GLU A 59 3.98 -1.29 -13.54
C GLU A 59 3.11 -2.55 -13.66
N VAL A 60 3.57 -3.53 -14.44
CA VAL A 60 3.07 -4.91 -14.42
C VAL A 60 4.16 -5.82 -13.88
N ALA A 61 3.78 -6.66 -12.92
CA ALA A 61 4.59 -7.74 -12.38
C ALA A 61 4.02 -9.10 -12.82
N ALA A 62 4.89 -9.98 -13.31
CA ALA A 62 4.59 -11.37 -13.59
C ALA A 62 5.55 -12.27 -12.81
N VAL A 63 5.01 -13.17 -12.01
CA VAL A 63 5.78 -14.25 -11.37
C VAL A 63 5.50 -15.54 -12.12
N SER A 64 6.54 -16.16 -12.69
CA SER A 64 6.43 -17.52 -13.24
C SER A 64 6.65 -18.56 -12.14
N GLU A 65 6.09 -19.74 -12.33
CA GLU A 65 5.95 -20.78 -11.31
C GLU A 65 7.31 -21.34 -10.82
N VAL A 66 7.49 -21.43 -9.49
CA VAL A 66 8.59 -22.18 -8.88
C VAL A 66 8.24 -23.66 -8.91
N VAL A 67 8.70 -24.34 -9.96
CA VAL A 67 8.48 -25.77 -10.20
C VAL A 67 9.10 -26.63 -9.09
N ASP A 68 8.45 -27.76 -8.77
CA ASP A 68 8.88 -28.81 -7.83
C ASP A 68 8.97 -28.46 -6.33
N ALA A 69 8.05 -27.61 -5.84
CA ALA A 69 7.75 -27.47 -4.39
C ALA A 69 6.42 -28.14 -3.92
N GLY A 70 5.72 -28.84 -4.82
CA GLY A 70 4.78 -29.91 -4.51
C GLY A 70 3.30 -29.56 -4.28
N GLU A 71 2.43 -30.54 -4.54
CA GLU A 71 0.95 -30.55 -4.50
C GLU A 71 0.34 -30.40 -3.08
N SER A 72 1.04 -29.71 -2.18
CA SER A 72 0.79 -29.67 -0.74
C SER A 72 0.72 -28.26 -0.14
N TRP A 73 0.89 -27.23 -0.97
CA TRP A 73 0.88 -25.82 -0.57
C TRP A 73 -0.56 -25.33 -0.33
N SER A 74 -1.43 -25.44 -1.35
CA SER A 74 -2.80 -24.91 -1.34
C SER A 74 -3.64 -25.40 -0.16
N ARG A 75 -3.53 -26.70 0.19
CA ARG A 75 -4.28 -27.30 1.31
C ARG A 75 -3.88 -26.73 2.66
N ARG A 76 -2.58 -26.58 2.93
CA ARG A 76 -2.08 -26.13 4.24
C ARG A 76 -2.39 -24.67 4.56
N CYS A 77 -2.54 -23.82 3.54
CA CYS A 77 -3.02 -22.45 3.74
C CYS A 77 -4.51 -22.36 4.08
N ALA A 78 -5.34 -23.32 3.64
CA ALA A 78 -6.76 -23.38 4.00
C ALA A 78 -6.98 -23.84 5.45
N ASP A 79 -6.30 -24.93 5.86
CA ASP A 79 -6.45 -25.52 7.21
C ASP A 79 -6.06 -24.51 8.32
N ALA A 80 -5.03 -23.69 8.08
CA ALA A 80 -4.58 -22.64 9.00
C ALA A 80 -5.62 -21.53 9.24
N SER A 81 -6.66 -21.42 8.40
CA SER A 81 -7.76 -20.46 8.55
C SER A 81 -9.01 -21.03 9.25
N SER A 82 -9.09 -22.35 9.48
CA SER A 82 -10.35 -23.06 9.75
C SER A 82 -10.29 -24.10 10.87
N SER A 83 -9.80 -23.72 12.06
CA SER A 83 -9.72 -24.62 13.23
C SER A 83 -10.33 -24.05 14.52
N SER A 84 -11.67 -23.93 14.60
CA SER A 84 -12.37 -23.72 15.88
C SER A 84 -13.83 -24.22 15.93
N SER A 85 -14.04 -25.54 16.00
CA SER A 85 -15.19 -26.18 16.69
C SER A 85 -15.05 -27.71 16.74
N SER A 86 -15.66 -28.36 17.73
CA SER A 86 -15.60 -29.81 17.93
C SER A 86 -17.00 -30.43 18.09
N GLY A 87 -17.25 -31.61 17.52
CA GLY A 87 -18.54 -32.31 17.64
C GLY A 87 -18.61 -33.62 16.83
N ALA A 88 -18.78 -34.75 17.52
CA ALA A 88 -18.65 -36.12 17.02
C ALA A 88 -19.69 -36.60 15.98
N ASP A 89 -19.28 -37.53 15.12
CA ASP A 89 -20.14 -38.43 14.32
C ASP A 89 -20.79 -39.55 15.16
N PRO A 90 -21.92 -40.12 14.69
CA PRO A 90 -21.88 -41.53 14.30
C PRO A 90 -22.64 -41.87 12.99
N PRO A 91 -22.41 -43.04 12.35
CA PRO A 91 -22.66 -43.25 10.92
C PRO A 91 -23.91 -44.07 10.55
N THR A 92 -24.34 -44.00 9.28
CA THR A 92 -24.85 -45.18 8.52
C THR A 92 -24.86 -44.93 7.00
N SER A 93 -25.09 -46.00 6.22
CA SER A 93 -24.86 -46.07 4.76
C SER A 93 -26.08 -45.77 3.88
N SER A 94 -25.82 -45.35 2.62
CA SER A 94 -26.48 -45.94 1.44
C SER A 94 -25.82 -45.48 0.12
N LEU A 95 -26.03 -46.23 -0.96
CA LEU A 95 -25.46 -45.99 -2.29
C LEU A 95 -26.40 -45.17 -3.18
N LEU A 96 -26.03 -43.93 -3.53
CA LEU A 96 -26.52 -43.26 -4.75
C LEU A 96 -25.38 -42.52 -5.45
N ARG A 97 -25.35 -42.63 -6.79
CA ARG A 97 -24.24 -42.16 -7.62
C ARG A 97 -24.47 -40.71 -8.06
N ALA A 98 -23.98 -39.77 -7.27
CA ALA A 98 -24.00 -38.34 -7.61
C ALA A 98 -23.27 -38.03 -8.93
N PRO A 99 -23.61 -36.94 -9.65
CA PRO A 99 -22.81 -36.44 -10.76
C PRO A 99 -21.40 -36.06 -10.28
N ARG A 100 -20.44 -36.03 -11.22
CA ARG A 100 -19.04 -35.70 -10.90
C ARG A 100 -18.97 -34.28 -10.31
N PRO A 101 -18.18 -34.02 -9.26
CA PRO A 101 -17.93 -32.66 -8.82
C PRO A 101 -17.23 -31.88 -9.94
N PHE A 102 -17.48 -30.56 -9.97
CA PHE A 102 -16.67 -29.61 -10.71
C PHE A 102 -15.24 -29.60 -10.13
N PRO A 103 -14.20 -29.26 -10.92
CA PRO A 103 -12.86 -29.02 -10.38
C PRO A 103 -12.87 -27.88 -9.36
N ASP A 104 -11.88 -27.88 -8.46
CA ASP A 104 -11.86 -27.10 -7.23
C ASP A 104 -11.96 -25.56 -7.43
N PRO A 105 -12.53 -24.83 -6.45
CA PRO A 105 -12.71 -23.38 -6.55
C PRO A 105 -11.38 -22.62 -6.53
N VAL A 106 -11.24 -21.64 -7.43
CA VAL A 106 -10.05 -20.78 -7.57
C VAL A 106 -9.89 -19.86 -6.35
N HIS A 107 -8.70 -19.85 -5.75
CA HIS A 107 -8.37 -18.95 -4.64
C HIS A 107 -7.97 -17.55 -5.14
N SER A 108 -8.93 -16.64 -5.22
CA SER A 108 -8.68 -15.21 -5.49
C SER A 108 -8.36 -14.43 -4.20
N ILE A 109 -7.11 -13.97 -4.04
CA ILE A 109 -6.69 -13.14 -2.90
C ILE A 109 -6.94 -11.66 -3.22
N PHE A 110 -8.21 -11.23 -3.09
CA PHE A 110 -8.56 -9.81 -3.07
C PHE A 110 -8.20 -9.19 -1.71
N LEU A 111 -6.97 -8.68 -1.59
CA LEU A 111 -6.66 -7.65 -0.59
C LEU A 111 -7.16 -6.30 -1.13
N ALA A 112 -8.44 -6.01 -0.91
CA ALA A 112 -9.04 -4.75 -1.34
C ALA A 112 -8.37 -3.54 -0.63
N PRO A 113 -7.95 -2.49 -1.37
CA PRO A 113 -7.46 -1.24 -0.78
C PRO A 113 -8.64 -0.44 -0.19
N GLY A 114 -9.22 -0.95 0.90
CA GLY A 114 -10.53 -0.51 1.40
C GLY A 114 -10.83 -0.93 2.84
N ALA A 115 -9.82 -1.25 3.65
CA ALA A 115 -9.95 -1.59 5.08
C ALA A 115 -9.31 -0.55 6.02
N PHE A 116 -9.10 0.69 5.55
CA PHE A 116 -8.99 1.83 6.46
C PHE A 116 -10.32 1.97 7.19
N GLY A 117 -10.36 1.53 8.45
CA GLY A 117 -11.56 1.52 9.25
C GLY A 117 -12.08 2.93 9.48
N VAL A 118 -13.12 3.32 8.73
CA VAL A 118 -13.91 4.52 9.04
C VAL A 118 -14.58 4.28 10.39
N VAL A 119 -13.95 4.80 11.45
CA VAL A 119 -14.54 4.80 12.80
C VAL A 119 -15.89 5.50 12.70
N PRO A 120 -17.02 4.82 12.98
CA PRO A 120 -18.32 5.46 12.88
C PRO A 120 -18.37 6.59 13.91
N PRO A 121 -18.74 7.83 13.51
CA PRO A 121 -18.79 8.94 14.43
C PRO A 121 -19.79 8.66 15.56
N PHE A 122 -19.42 9.13 16.75
CA PHE A 122 -20.05 8.93 18.05
C PHE A 122 -21.58 8.75 18.04
N GLY A 123 -22.04 7.82 18.90
CA GLY A 123 -23.45 7.41 19.01
C GLY A 123 -24.44 8.54 19.28
N THR A 124 -25.72 8.24 19.03
CA THR A 124 -26.84 9.18 18.80
C THR A 124 -27.25 10.05 20.02
N GLY A 125 -26.37 10.95 20.45
CA GLY A 125 -26.66 12.00 21.42
C GLY A 125 -27.54 13.10 20.82
N ARG A 126 -28.85 13.07 21.09
CA ARG A 126 -29.81 14.10 20.64
C ARG A 126 -29.59 15.43 21.38
N TYR A 127 -28.72 16.29 20.85
CA TYR A 127 -28.65 17.69 21.26
C TYR A 127 -29.64 18.54 20.47
N CYS A 128 -30.78 18.86 21.08
CA CYS A 128 -31.71 19.85 20.54
C CYS A 128 -31.22 21.27 20.85
N LEU A 129 -30.79 22.01 19.83
CA LEU A 129 -30.53 23.46 19.96
C LEU A 129 -31.84 24.26 19.91
N PRO A 130 -31.98 25.34 20.69
CA PRO A 130 -33.19 26.16 20.71
C PRO A 130 -33.31 27.04 19.45
N PRO A 131 -34.53 27.23 18.88
CA PRO A 131 -34.71 27.95 17.62
C PRO A 131 -34.85 29.47 17.83
N SER A 132 -33.74 30.19 18.00
CA SER A 132 -33.75 31.66 17.99
C SER A 132 -32.40 32.29 17.61
N LEU A 133 -32.24 32.68 16.34
CA LEU A 133 -31.47 33.85 15.82
C LEU A 133 -31.31 33.75 14.29
N CYS A 134 -32.34 34.14 13.53
CA CYS A 134 -32.31 34.11 12.05
C CYS A 134 -32.72 35.46 11.45
N SER A 135 -31.84 36.47 11.53
CA SER A 135 -31.99 37.73 10.78
C SER A 135 -30.66 38.49 10.69
N GLY A 136 -29.82 38.13 9.72
CA GLY A 136 -28.60 38.86 9.39
C GLY A 136 -27.98 38.31 8.09
N PRO A 137 -27.47 39.16 7.18
CA PRO A 137 -26.77 38.69 6.00
C PRO A 137 -25.44 38.06 6.40
N VAL A 138 -25.30 36.75 6.19
CA VAL A 138 -24.01 36.07 6.32
C VAL A 138 -23.15 36.52 5.14
N ALA A 139 -22.30 37.53 5.38
CA ALA A 139 -21.24 37.87 4.44
C ALA A 139 -20.37 36.62 4.21
N PRO A 140 -19.90 36.36 2.98
CA PRO A 140 -19.01 35.23 2.73
C PRO A 140 -17.72 35.44 3.52
N THR A 141 -17.56 34.67 4.60
CA THR A 141 -16.32 34.59 5.36
C THR A 141 -15.27 33.97 4.43
N GLY A 142 -14.50 34.83 3.76
CA GLY A 142 -13.48 34.40 2.82
C GLY A 142 -12.54 33.37 3.45
N LEU A 143 -12.11 32.37 2.67
CA LEU A 143 -11.16 31.39 3.16
C LEU A 143 -9.94 32.11 3.75
N PRO A 144 -9.39 31.62 4.88
CA PRO A 144 -8.20 32.21 5.47
C PRO A 144 -7.10 32.28 4.41
N ILE A 145 -6.43 33.43 4.29
CA ILE A 145 -5.45 33.67 3.23
C ILE A 145 -4.24 32.76 3.44
N LEU A 146 -4.28 31.60 2.77
CA LEU A 146 -3.16 30.66 2.73
C LEU A 146 -1.97 31.37 2.09
N ARG A 147 -0.81 31.26 2.74
CA ARG A 147 0.41 31.95 2.35
C ARG A 147 0.83 31.48 0.95
N GLN A 148 0.83 32.39 -0.03
CA GLN A 148 1.21 32.05 -1.40
C GLN A 148 2.64 31.49 -1.44
N LEU A 149 2.75 30.21 -1.81
CA LEU A 149 4.02 29.57 -2.13
C LEU A 149 4.40 29.91 -3.57
N SER A 150 5.70 30.03 -3.84
CA SER A 150 6.23 30.49 -5.13
C SER A 150 5.94 29.48 -6.25
N ALA A 151 5.44 29.94 -7.38
CA ALA A 151 5.03 29.12 -8.53
C ALA A 151 6.21 28.54 -9.35
N LYS A 152 7.29 28.11 -8.69
CA LYS A 152 8.50 27.53 -9.31
C LYS A 152 8.80 26.08 -8.87
N THR A 153 7.94 25.47 -8.07
CA THR A 153 8.04 24.07 -7.61
C THR A 153 6.77 23.29 -7.96
N SER A 154 6.86 21.96 -7.92
CA SER A 154 5.68 21.08 -7.96
C SER A 154 4.64 21.45 -6.90
N LYS A 155 3.35 21.25 -7.21
CA LYS A 155 2.26 21.37 -6.24
C LYS A 155 2.21 20.09 -5.41
N LYS A 156 2.56 20.14 -4.13
CA LYS A 156 2.48 18.99 -3.19
C LYS A 156 1.90 19.47 -1.85
N LEU A 157 1.10 18.61 -1.21
CA LEU A 157 0.48 18.89 0.10
C LEU A 157 1.43 18.43 1.23
N VAL A 158 2.41 19.28 1.57
CA VAL A 158 3.40 19.01 2.64
C VAL A 158 3.61 20.23 3.53
N ASN A 159 3.85 20.02 4.83
CA ASN A 159 4.17 21.11 5.76
C ASN A 159 5.59 21.65 5.53
N SER A 160 6.53 20.75 5.22
CA SER A 160 7.90 21.09 4.83
C SER A 160 8.49 20.00 3.93
N VAL A 161 9.46 20.35 3.09
CA VAL A 161 10.17 19.37 2.24
C VAL A 161 11.00 18.40 3.08
N ALA A 162 11.71 18.89 4.11
CA ALA A 162 12.61 18.07 4.91
C ALA A 162 11.86 17.07 5.82
N GLY A 163 10.73 17.49 6.38
CA GLY A 163 9.94 16.69 7.34
C GLY A 163 8.83 15.83 6.71
N CYS A 164 8.57 15.92 5.40
CA CYS A 164 7.41 15.23 4.79
C CYS A 164 7.40 13.70 5.00
N ALA A 165 8.57 13.06 5.06
CA ALA A 165 8.69 11.63 5.36
C ALA A 165 8.43 11.29 6.84
N ASP A 166 8.67 12.23 7.77
CA ASP A 166 8.31 12.08 9.18
C ASP A 166 6.81 12.32 9.38
N ASP A 167 6.27 13.38 8.77
CA ASP A 167 4.84 13.70 8.76
C ASP A 167 4.01 12.52 8.21
N ALA A 168 4.44 11.92 7.10
CA ALA A 168 3.76 10.79 6.47
C ALA A 168 3.79 9.53 7.34
N LEU A 169 4.95 9.16 7.90
CA LEU A 169 5.08 7.98 8.76
C LEU A 169 4.31 8.15 10.08
N ALA A 170 4.32 9.36 10.67
CA ALA A 170 3.52 9.68 11.84
C ALA A 170 2.01 9.63 11.53
N GLY A 171 1.58 10.14 10.37
CA GLY A 171 0.21 10.04 9.89
C GLY A 171 -0.26 8.59 9.72
N LEU A 172 0.58 7.72 9.15
CA LEU A 172 0.28 6.30 9.00
C LEU A 172 0.07 5.62 10.37
N VAL A 173 0.98 5.84 11.32
CA VAL A 173 0.88 5.25 12.67
C VAL A 173 -0.33 5.81 13.44
N ALA A 174 -0.64 7.10 13.30
CA ALA A 174 -1.84 7.69 13.89
C ALA A 174 -3.15 7.08 13.37
N CYS A 175 -3.18 6.63 12.10
CA CYS A 175 -4.30 5.94 11.48
C CYS A 175 -4.35 4.42 11.75
N ASN A 176 -3.29 3.82 12.30
CA ASN A 176 -3.15 2.36 12.43
C ASN A 176 -2.69 1.97 13.85
N PRO A 177 -3.62 1.63 14.77
CA PRO A 177 -3.29 1.34 16.18
C PRO A 177 -2.46 0.06 16.40
N ASN A 178 -2.26 -0.74 15.35
CA ASN A 178 -1.40 -1.92 15.35
C ASN A 178 0.07 -1.60 15.00
N LEU A 179 0.42 -0.31 14.84
CA LEU A 179 1.77 0.18 14.55
C LEU A 179 2.29 1.10 15.66
N GLN A 180 3.61 1.23 15.76
CA GLN A 180 4.29 2.14 16.68
C GLN A 180 5.57 2.71 16.06
N LEU A 181 5.92 3.95 16.42
CA LEU A 181 7.19 4.58 16.02
C LEU A 181 8.30 4.26 17.02
N LEU A 182 9.46 3.83 16.52
CA LEU A 182 10.67 3.69 17.33
C LEU A 182 11.28 5.07 17.59
N GLN A 183 11.25 5.52 18.86
CA GLN A 183 11.68 6.88 19.23
C GLN A 183 13.11 7.20 18.77
N GLY A 184 13.28 8.41 18.21
CA GLY A 184 14.55 8.87 17.64
C GLY A 184 14.88 8.36 16.23
N HIS A 185 14.06 7.48 15.64
CA HIS A 185 14.29 6.88 14.33
C HIS A 185 13.05 6.97 13.43
N ARG A 186 13.25 7.13 12.12
CA ARG A 186 12.17 7.04 11.11
C ARG A 186 11.87 5.57 10.81
N VAL A 187 11.34 4.88 11.82
CA VAL A 187 11.10 3.45 11.87
C VAL A 187 9.70 3.22 12.44
N ALA A 188 8.88 2.46 11.71
CA ALA A 188 7.60 1.98 12.20
C ALA A 188 7.64 0.45 12.35
N LEU A 189 7.19 -0.04 13.49
CA LEU A 189 7.15 -1.46 13.86
C LEU A 189 5.70 -1.85 14.14
N ARG A 190 5.37 -3.14 14.07
CA ARG A 190 4.16 -3.68 14.68
C ARG A 190 4.12 -3.29 16.18
N SER A 191 2.92 -3.05 16.73
CA SER A 191 2.74 -2.78 18.17
C SER A 191 2.82 -4.06 19.02
N ASP A 192 2.61 -5.23 18.42
CA ASP A 192 2.51 -6.54 19.09
C ASP A 192 3.82 -7.36 19.05
N LEU A 193 4.99 -6.70 19.11
CA LEU A 193 6.30 -7.37 18.93
C LEU A 193 6.53 -8.58 19.84
N ASP A 194 6.03 -8.57 21.08
CA ASP A 194 6.13 -9.69 22.01
C ASP A 194 5.47 -10.99 21.47
N SER A 195 4.52 -10.87 20.53
CA SER A 195 3.89 -12.02 19.85
C SER A 195 4.81 -12.72 18.86
N LEU A 196 5.92 -12.09 18.47
CA LEU A 196 6.92 -12.61 17.54
C LEU A 196 8.04 -13.38 18.25
N LYS A 197 7.95 -13.55 19.57
CA LYS A 197 8.90 -14.33 20.35
C LYS A 197 8.96 -15.77 19.82
N GLY A 198 10.15 -16.22 19.44
CA GLY A 198 10.35 -17.53 18.80
C GLY A 198 10.20 -17.54 17.26
N GLN A 199 9.76 -16.44 16.64
CA GLN A 199 9.59 -16.30 15.19
C GLN A 199 10.71 -15.47 14.55
N VAL A 200 10.78 -15.47 13.22
CA VAL A 200 11.70 -14.63 12.44
C VAL A 200 11.07 -13.25 12.20
N ALA A 201 11.82 -12.19 12.51
CA ALA A 201 11.43 -10.82 12.19
C ALA A 201 11.67 -10.51 10.71
N LEU A 202 10.77 -9.76 10.09
CA LEU A 202 10.87 -9.33 8.69
C LEU A 202 10.93 -7.81 8.62
N LEU A 203 12.08 -7.27 8.21
CA LEU A 203 12.28 -5.83 8.09
C LEU A 203 12.58 -5.44 6.63
N SER A 204 12.00 -4.33 6.18
CA SER A 204 12.30 -3.74 4.87
C SER A 204 12.43 -2.22 4.96
N GLY A 205 12.75 -1.55 3.85
CA GLY A 205 12.94 -0.11 3.83
C GLY A 205 13.49 0.41 2.51
N GLY A 206 13.97 1.65 2.56
CA GLY A 206 14.41 2.44 1.42
C GLY A 206 13.97 3.90 1.58
N GLY A 207 14.06 4.70 0.53
CA GLY A 207 13.49 6.05 0.54
C GLY A 207 11.96 6.06 0.68
N SER A 208 11.43 7.16 1.24
CA SER A 208 10.00 7.52 1.12
C SER A 208 9.68 8.05 -0.28
N GLY A 209 8.40 8.28 -0.57
CA GLY A 209 7.88 8.62 -1.90
C GLY A 209 7.41 7.41 -2.70
N HIS A 210 7.12 6.30 -2.02
CA HIS A 210 6.62 5.05 -2.61
C HIS A 210 5.40 4.52 -1.81
N GLU A 211 4.87 5.32 -0.89
CA GLU A 211 3.87 4.91 0.10
C GLU A 211 2.61 4.32 -0.59
N PRO A 212 2.09 3.16 -0.15
CA PRO A 212 2.32 2.48 1.12
C PRO A 212 3.60 1.64 1.20
N ALA A 213 4.42 1.51 0.15
CA ALA A 213 5.64 0.73 0.23
C ALA A 213 6.68 1.42 1.15
N HIS A 214 7.21 0.77 2.20
CA HIS A 214 6.88 -0.56 2.73
C HIS A 214 5.99 -0.51 3.98
N ALA A 215 5.68 0.69 4.47
CA ALA A 215 5.07 0.94 5.76
C ALA A 215 3.63 0.39 5.90
N GLY A 216 2.83 0.41 4.83
CA GLY A 216 1.48 -0.15 4.81
C GLY A 216 1.44 -1.69 4.68
N PHE A 217 2.60 -2.34 4.52
CA PHE A 217 2.74 -3.80 4.51
C PHE A 217 3.28 -4.35 5.86
N VAL A 218 3.27 -3.53 6.92
CA VAL A 218 3.64 -3.94 8.28
C VAL A 218 2.42 -4.51 9.01
N GLY A 219 2.49 -5.79 9.41
CA GLY A 219 1.37 -6.49 10.04
C GLY A 219 1.55 -8.02 10.11
N LYS A 220 0.51 -8.72 10.58
CA LYS A 220 0.49 -10.18 10.67
C LYS A 220 0.56 -10.82 9.28
N GLY A 221 1.51 -11.75 9.07
CA GLY A 221 1.71 -12.41 7.78
C GLY A 221 2.31 -11.54 6.67
N MET A 222 2.87 -10.38 7.01
CA MET A 222 3.75 -9.55 6.16
C MET A 222 4.92 -9.03 7.01
N LEU A 223 5.31 -7.75 6.93
CA LEU A 223 6.49 -7.23 7.62
C LEU A 223 6.29 -7.06 9.13
N THR A 224 7.35 -7.27 9.90
CA THR A 224 7.47 -6.84 11.30
C THR A 224 7.64 -5.33 11.43
N GLY A 225 8.28 -4.69 10.44
CA GLY A 225 8.49 -3.26 10.44
C GLY A 225 9.19 -2.72 9.19
N VAL A 226 9.26 -1.39 9.13
CA VAL A 226 9.87 -0.61 8.05
C VAL A 226 10.88 0.38 8.61
N ILE A 227 11.97 0.60 7.87
CA ILE A 227 12.93 1.68 8.09
C ILE A 227 12.87 2.61 6.87
N ALA A 228 12.25 3.78 7.03
CA ALA A 228 12.12 4.75 5.95
C ALA A 228 13.27 5.78 5.99
N GLY A 229 13.84 6.06 4.83
CA GLY A 229 14.82 7.12 4.64
C GLY A 229 14.15 8.45 4.30
N ALA A 230 14.88 9.38 3.69
CA ALA A 230 14.28 10.58 3.10
C ALA A 230 13.62 10.25 1.76
N VAL A 231 12.93 11.21 1.13
CA VAL A 231 12.31 10.97 -0.20
C VAL A 231 13.38 10.49 -1.18
N PHE A 232 13.14 9.36 -1.83
CA PHE A 232 14.04 8.67 -2.76
C PHE A 232 15.48 8.44 -2.24
N THR A 233 15.68 8.39 -0.92
CA THR A 233 17.01 8.29 -0.30
C THR A 233 17.04 7.18 0.75
N SER A 234 17.95 6.21 0.61
CA SER A 234 18.16 5.09 1.56
C SER A 234 18.23 5.54 3.03
N PRO A 235 17.65 4.77 3.98
CA PRO A 235 17.72 5.06 5.40
C PRO A 235 19.15 4.96 5.96
N ALA A 236 19.43 5.73 7.00
CA ALA A 236 20.72 5.69 7.68
C ALA A 236 20.95 4.37 8.43
N VAL A 237 22.17 3.82 8.34
CA VAL A 237 22.63 2.57 8.98
C VAL A 237 22.19 2.45 10.44
N GLY A 238 22.31 3.54 11.21
CA GLY A 238 21.92 3.56 12.63
C GLY A 238 20.43 3.29 12.89
N SER A 239 19.53 3.71 11.99
CA SER A 239 18.09 3.42 12.10
C SER A 239 17.75 1.99 11.69
N ILE A 240 18.47 1.43 10.71
CA ILE A 240 18.35 0.01 10.33
C ILE A 240 18.80 -0.88 11.50
N LEU A 241 19.96 -0.59 12.08
CA LEU A 241 20.49 -1.30 13.24
C LEU A 241 19.61 -1.14 14.48
N ALA A 242 19.01 0.04 14.71
CA ALA A 242 18.05 0.25 15.79
C ALA A 242 16.78 -0.61 15.62
N ALA A 243 16.25 -0.74 14.41
CA ALA A 243 15.11 -1.60 14.12
C ALA A 243 15.44 -3.09 14.34
N ILE A 244 16.62 -3.56 13.87
CA ILE A 244 17.11 -4.93 14.10
C ILE A 244 17.24 -5.23 15.60
N ARG A 245 17.84 -4.32 16.37
CA ARG A 245 17.96 -4.46 17.83
C ARG A 245 16.59 -4.48 18.52
N ALA A 246 15.64 -3.66 18.08
CA ALA A 246 14.30 -3.61 18.67
C ALA A 246 13.53 -4.93 18.49
N VAL A 247 13.57 -5.55 17.32
CA VAL A 247 12.92 -6.85 17.10
C VAL A 247 13.64 -7.98 17.84
N ALA A 248 14.98 -7.97 17.85
CA ALA A 248 15.76 -8.95 18.62
C ALA A 248 15.47 -8.87 20.14
N GLN A 249 15.26 -7.67 20.68
CA GLN A 249 14.89 -7.47 22.09
C GLN A 249 13.50 -8.03 22.45
N ALA A 250 12.58 -8.12 21.48
CA ALA A 250 11.29 -8.80 21.65
C ALA A 250 11.39 -10.35 21.62
N GLY A 251 12.59 -10.91 21.41
CA GLY A 251 12.84 -12.36 21.48
C GLY A 251 12.59 -13.12 20.16
N THR A 252 12.66 -12.44 19.02
CA THR A 252 12.66 -13.06 17.68
C THR A 252 13.95 -13.88 17.48
N VAL A 253 13.87 -15.06 16.86
CA VAL A 253 15.03 -15.97 16.68
C VAL A 253 15.99 -15.55 15.56
N GLY A 254 15.64 -14.53 14.79
CA GLY A 254 16.48 -13.92 13.77
C GLY A 254 15.73 -12.85 12.99
N THR A 255 16.43 -12.13 12.12
CA THR A 255 15.84 -11.08 11.27
C THR A 255 16.19 -11.32 9.79
N LEU A 256 15.21 -11.26 8.91
CA LEU A 256 15.44 -11.17 7.46
C LEU A 256 15.25 -9.71 7.01
N LEU A 257 16.28 -9.16 6.36
CA LEU A 257 16.25 -7.88 5.67
C LEU A 257 15.83 -8.09 4.21
N ILE A 258 14.66 -7.59 3.82
CA ILE A 258 14.17 -7.63 2.43
C ILE A 258 14.48 -6.27 1.80
N VAL A 259 15.43 -6.23 0.86
CA VAL A 259 16.07 -4.99 0.40
C VAL A 259 15.94 -4.83 -1.11
N LYS A 260 15.41 -3.69 -1.59
CA LYS A 260 15.34 -3.40 -3.05
C LYS A 260 16.75 -3.21 -3.62
N ASN A 261 17.02 -3.64 -4.85
CA ASN A 261 18.35 -3.53 -5.47
C ASN A 261 18.71 -2.10 -5.91
N TYR A 262 18.95 -1.24 -4.92
CA TYR A 262 19.55 0.08 -5.08
C TYR A 262 20.87 0.15 -4.32
N THR A 263 21.86 0.87 -4.87
CA THR A 263 23.20 0.95 -4.29
C THR A 263 23.19 1.48 -2.86
N GLY A 264 22.41 2.53 -2.59
CA GLY A 264 22.28 3.11 -1.25
C GLY A 264 21.58 2.18 -0.25
N ASP A 265 20.57 1.43 -0.69
CA ASP A 265 19.85 0.47 0.15
C ASP A 265 20.79 -0.71 0.50
N ARG A 266 21.39 -1.34 -0.52
CA ARG A 266 22.32 -2.46 -0.34
C ARG A 266 23.52 -2.14 0.55
N LEU A 267 24.12 -0.96 0.41
CA LEU A 267 25.24 -0.55 1.26
C LEU A 267 24.78 -0.32 2.71
N ASN A 268 23.71 0.43 2.93
CA ASN A 268 23.28 0.77 4.28
C ASN A 268 22.70 -0.43 5.05
N PHE A 269 21.87 -1.25 4.41
CA PHE A 269 21.34 -2.48 5.00
C PHE A 269 22.44 -3.54 5.19
N GLY A 270 23.38 -3.67 4.23
CA GLY A 270 24.54 -4.54 4.38
C GLY A 270 25.43 -4.15 5.57
N MET A 271 25.75 -2.86 5.72
CA MET A 271 26.51 -2.36 6.88
C MET A 271 25.79 -2.61 8.21
N ALA A 272 24.47 -2.40 8.25
CA ALA A 272 23.67 -2.69 9.45
C ALA A 272 23.62 -4.18 9.78
N ARG A 273 23.55 -5.06 8.76
CA ARG A 273 23.61 -6.52 8.92
C ARG A 273 24.93 -6.96 9.56
N GLU A 274 26.07 -6.52 9.05
CA GLU A 274 27.37 -6.93 9.62
C GLU A 274 27.58 -6.38 11.03
N GLN A 275 27.07 -5.18 11.35
CA GLN A 275 27.09 -4.63 12.71
C GLN A 275 26.22 -5.47 13.66
N ALA A 276 24.99 -5.83 13.26
CA ALA A 276 24.12 -6.69 14.05
C ALA A 276 24.69 -8.11 14.25
N ARG A 277 25.34 -8.68 13.23
CA ARG A 277 26.05 -9.96 13.33
C ARG A 277 27.23 -9.90 14.31
N ALA A 278 27.98 -8.80 14.32
CA ALA A 278 29.05 -8.58 15.28
C ALA A 278 28.54 -8.42 16.73
N GLU A 279 27.28 -8.01 16.90
CA GLU A 279 26.55 -8.00 18.18
C GLU A 279 25.92 -9.36 18.54
N GLY A 280 26.11 -10.39 17.72
CA GLY A 280 25.57 -11.74 17.93
C GLY A 280 24.11 -11.93 17.53
N ILE A 281 23.50 -10.96 16.84
CA ILE A 281 22.11 -11.05 16.37
C ILE A 281 22.09 -11.84 15.03
N PRO A 282 21.30 -12.92 14.90
CA PRO A 282 21.13 -13.61 13.62
C PRO A 282 20.37 -12.72 12.62
N VAL A 283 21.04 -12.28 11.55
CA VAL A 283 20.44 -11.44 10.52
C VAL A 283 20.84 -11.91 9.13
N GLU A 284 19.87 -12.22 8.27
CA GLU A 284 20.07 -12.45 6.83
C GLU A 284 19.54 -11.30 5.98
N MET A 285 19.91 -11.29 4.70
CA MET A 285 19.48 -10.25 3.75
C MET A 285 19.29 -10.82 2.36
N VAL A 286 18.09 -10.62 1.79
CA VAL A 286 17.77 -10.95 0.39
C VAL A 286 17.57 -9.64 -0.38
N VAL A 287 18.16 -9.58 -1.57
CA VAL A 287 18.17 -8.39 -2.43
C VAL A 287 17.24 -8.63 -3.62
N ILE A 288 16.19 -7.82 -3.74
CA ILE A 288 15.15 -7.97 -4.77
C ILE A 288 15.54 -7.19 -6.01
N GLY A 289 15.61 -7.88 -7.14
CA GLY A 289 15.96 -7.34 -8.46
C GLY A 289 15.07 -7.96 -9.53
N ASP A 290 13.84 -7.47 -9.61
CA ASP A 290 12.71 -7.91 -10.43
C ASP A 290 12.55 -7.08 -11.73
N ASP A 291 13.14 -5.90 -11.84
CA ASP A 291 13.10 -5.08 -13.06
C ASP A 291 13.59 -5.81 -14.32
N SER A 292 12.69 -6.00 -15.28
CA SER A 292 12.91 -6.65 -16.58
C SER A 292 13.11 -5.67 -17.73
N ALA A 293 13.31 -4.36 -17.46
CA ALA A 293 13.57 -3.38 -18.51
C ALA A 293 14.88 -3.65 -19.27
N PHE A 294 15.94 -4.09 -18.57
CA PHE A 294 17.29 -4.10 -19.14
C PHE A 294 17.61 -5.35 -19.96
N THR A 295 17.54 -5.20 -21.29
CA THR A 295 17.96 -6.21 -22.29
C THR A 295 19.40 -6.69 -22.12
N VAL A 296 20.28 -5.90 -21.49
CA VAL A 296 21.64 -6.28 -21.06
C VAL A 296 21.85 -5.92 -19.60
N LEU A 297 22.28 -6.90 -18.79
CA LEU A 297 22.47 -6.70 -17.35
C LEU A 297 23.62 -5.72 -17.04
N LYS A 298 23.28 -4.65 -16.32
CA LYS A 298 24.25 -3.67 -15.77
C LYS A 298 25.00 -4.29 -14.59
N LYS A 299 26.21 -3.80 -14.28
CA LYS A 299 27.03 -4.27 -13.13
C LYS A 299 26.33 -4.21 -11.75
N ALA A 300 25.26 -3.42 -11.62
CA ALA A 300 24.46 -3.33 -10.40
C ALA A 300 23.39 -4.44 -10.29
N GLY A 301 23.01 -5.09 -11.39
CA GLY A 301 21.84 -5.95 -11.52
C GLY A 301 20.57 -5.21 -11.99
N ARG A 302 19.44 -5.91 -11.95
CA ARG A 302 18.06 -5.40 -12.15
C ARG A 302 17.66 -4.50 -10.97
N ARG A 303 16.93 -3.39 -11.17
CA ARG A 303 16.35 -2.61 -10.04
C ARG A 303 15.35 -3.48 -9.24
N GLY A 304 15.12 -3.10 -7.98
CA GLY A 304 14.06 -3.70 -7.15
C GLY A 304 12.80 -2.84 -7.20
N LEU A 305 11.69 -3.36 -7.71
CA LEU A 305 10.44 -2.65 -7.97
C LEU A 305 9.29 -3.31 -7.18
N CYS A 306 8.05 -3.13 -7.62
CA CYS A 306 6.85 -3.51 -6.86
C CYS A 306 6.66 -5.02 -6.61
N GLY A 307 7.36 -5.90 -7.33
CA GLY A 307 7.40 -7.35 -7.03
C GLY A 307 7.98 -7.64 -5.63
N THR A 308 8.73 -6.69 -5.05
CA THR A 308 9.13 -6.70 -3.63
C THR A 308 7.95 -6.95 -2.67
N VAL A 309 6.75 -6.47 -2.97
CA VAL A 309 5.55 -6.68 -2.13
C VAL A 309 5.12 -8.15 -2.07
N LEU A 310 5.29 -8.89 -3.17
CA LEU A 310 5.03 -10.33 -3.20
C LEU A 310 6.02 -11.10 -2.31
N ILE A 311 7.28 -10.66 -2.27
CA ILE A 311 8.29 -11.24 -1.37
C ILE A 311 7.95 -10.96 0.10
N HIS A 312 7.47 -9.76 0.45
CA HIS A 312 6.95 -9.48 1.80
C HIS A 312 5.81 -10.44 2.18
N LYS A 313 4.92 -10.75 1.22
CA LYS A 313 3.79 -11.67 1.44
C LYS A 313 4.24 -13.13 1.59
N VAL A 314 5.23 -13.59 0.81
CA VAL A 314 5.77 -14.96 0.92
C VAL A 314 6.59 -15.12 2.19
N ALA A 315 7.52 -14.20 2.47
CA ALA A 315 8.31 -14.20 3.71
C ALA A 315 7.39 -14.21 4.95
N GLY A 316 6.39 -13.34 4.97
CA GLY A 316 5.43 -13.25 6.07
C GLY A 316 4.58 -14.49 6.26
N ALA A 317 4.21 -15.19 5.17
CA ALA A 317 3.52 -16.47 5.26
C ALA A 317 4.40 -17.58 5.87
N LEU A 318 5.70 -17.62 5.51
CA LEU A 318 6.65 -18.59 6.05
C LEU A 318 7.00 -18.30 7.53
N ALA A 319 7.15 -17.02 7.90
CA ALA A 319 7.45 -16.61 9.27
C ALA A 319 6.31 -16.94 10.25
N GLU A 320 5.04 -16.65 9.89
CA GLU A 320 3.87 -17.03 10.71
C GLU A 320 3.65 -18.55 10.74
N ALA A 321 4.14 -19.29 9.74
CA ALA A 321 4.18 -20.76 9.74
C ALA A 321 5.34 -21.36 10.58
N GLY A 322 6.20 -20.51 11.17
CA GLY A 322 7.30 -20.94 12.05
C GLY A 322 8.56 -21.42 11.31
N ALA A 323 8.74 -21.08 10.03
CA ALA A 323 9.94 -21.44 9.28
C ALA A 323 11.21 -20.75 9.83
N GLY A 324 12.35 -21.42 9.71
CA GLY A 324 13.65 -20.90 10.16
C GLY A 324 14.20 -19.79 9.25
N LEU A 325 15.08 -18.93 9.79
CA LEU A 325 15.65 -17.80 9.04
C LEU A 325 16.31 -18.22 7.72
N GLU A 326 17.05 -19.32 7.73
CA GLU A 326 17.72 -19.93 6.56
C GLU A 326 16.68 -20.40 5.53
N GLU A 327 15.68 -21.20 5.93
CA GLU A 327 14.62 -21.66 5.03
C GLU A 327 13.81 -20.51 4.40
N ILE A 328 13.50 -19.46 5.16
CA ILE A 328 12.83 -18.28 4.60
C ILE A 328 13.74 -17.59 3.58
N THR A 329 15.02 -17.38 3.92
CA THR A 329 16.03 -16.73 3.07
C THR A 329 16.19 -17.45 1.74
N ASP A 330 16.31 -18.78 1.75
CA ASP A 330 16.44 -19.59 0.55
C ASP A 330 15.16 -19.56 -0.30
N ARG A 331 13.99 -19.84 0.32
CA ARG A 331 12.71 -19.89 -0.40
C ARG A 331 12.39 -18.56 -1.08
N VAL A 332 12.59 -17.42 -0.41
CA VAL A 332 12.33 -16.12 -1.04
C VAL A 332 13.41 -15.71 -2.03
N SER A 333 14.64 -16.22 -1.90
CA SER A 333 15.69 -16.03 -2.90
C SER A 333 15.37 -16.78 -4.21
N GLU A 334 14.79 -17.98 -4.15
CA GLU A 334 14.34 -18.68 -5.37
C GLU A 334 13.13 -17.99 -6.01
N VAL A 335 12.12 -17.60 -5.21
CA VAL A 335 10.97 -16.83 -5.74
C VAL A 335 11.45 -15.54 -6.41
N ALA A 336 12.37 -14.79 -5.79
CA ALA A 336 12.87 -13.53 -6.34
C ALA A 336 13.61 -13.67 -7.69
N LYS A 337 14.15 -14.86 -8.01
CA LYS A 337 14.74 -15.16 -9.34
C LYS A 337 13.67 -15.42 -10.41
N ALA A 338 12.49 -15.91 -10.02
CA ALA A 338 11.39 -16.27 -10.91
C ALA A 338 10.41 -15.11 -11.20
N MET A 339 10.60 -13.95 -10.57
CA MET A 339 9.79 -12.74 -10.81
C MET A 339 10.37 -11.85 -11.91
N GLY A 340 9.51 -11.10 -12.57
CA GLY A 340 9.90 -9.84 -13.18
C GLY A 340 8.80 -8.79 -13.21
N THR A 341 9.23 -7.55 -13.41
CA THR A 341 8.39 -6.34 -13.47
C THR A 341 8.84 -5.43 -14.60
N LEU A 342 7.90 -4.73 -15.22
CA LEU A 342 8.19 -3.65 -16.16
C LEU A 342 7.20 -2.50 -15.95
N GLY A 343 7.68 -1.26 -16.09
CA GLY A 343 6.86 -0.06 -15.94
C GLY A 343 6.71 0.75 -17.22
N VAL A 344 5.63 1.51 -17.32
CA VAL A 344 5.44 2.57 -18.33
C VAL A 344 5.07 3.88 -17.64
N SER A 345 5.69 4.94 -18.14
CA SER A 345 5.55 6.31 -17.65
C SER A 345 4.85 7.16 -18.69
N LEU A 346 3.67 7.70 -18.37
CA LEU A 346 3.02 8.74 -19.18
C LEU A 346 3.56 10.14 -18.85
N SER A 347 4.36 10.27 -17.78
CA SER A 347 4.73 11.56 -17.19
C SER A 347 5.85 11.44 -16.16
N SER A 348 6.54 12.54 -15.85
CA SER A 348 7.59 12.54 -14.83
C SER A 348 7.05 12.76 -13.41
N CYS A 349 7.51 11.93 -12.47
CA CYS A 349 7.28 12.15 -11.04
C CYS A 349 7.95 13.46 -10.57
N SER A 350 7.43 14.03 -9.48
CA SER A 350 8.00 15.25 -8.90
C SER A 350 8.20 15.13 -7.39
N VAL A 351 9.44 15.27 -6.95
CA VAL A 351 9.80 15.30 -5.52
C VAL A 351 9.33 16.62 -4.90
N PRO A 352 8.83 16.64 -3.64
CA PRO A 352 8.47 17.88 -2.97
C PRO A 352 9.62 18.90 -2.95
N GLY A 353 9.34 20.15 -3.36
CA GLY A 353 10.35 21.21 -3.48
C GLY A 353 11.17 21.19 -4.78
N SER A 354 11.06 20.14 -5.59
CA SER A 354 11.76 20.00 -6.88
C SER A 354 10.87 20.32 -8.08
N LYS A 355 11.50 20.39 -9.25
CA LYS A 355 10.87 20.23 -10.56
C LYS A 355 10.54 18.74 -10.81
N PRO A 356 9.80 18.40 -11.90
CA PRO A 356 9.82 17.05 -12.46
C PRO A 356 11.25 16.54 -12.69
N THR A 357 11.45 15.23 -12.59
CA THR A 357 12.76 14.57 -12.78
C THR A 357 13.21 14.52 -14.25
N PHE A 358 12.27 14.55 -15.19
CA PHE A 358 12.48 14.61 -16.64
C PHE A 358 11.25 15.24 -17.33
N GLU A 359 11.26 15.37 -18.66
CA GLU A 359 10.12 15.83 -19.46
C GLU A 359 9.87 14.83 -20.61
N LEU A 360 8.61 14.67 -21.02
CA LEU A 360 8.14 13.92 -22.20
C LEU A 360 7.30 14.86 -23.07
N SER A 361 7.19 14.61 -24.37
CA SER A 361 6.17 15.29 -25.19
C SER A 361 4.78 14.72 -24.90
N ALA A 362 3.72 15.45 -25.26
CA ALA A 362 2.32 15.04 -25.03
C ALA A 362 1.89 13.76 -25.79
N ASP A 363 2.75 13.27 -26.70
CA ASP A 363 2.59 12.04 -27.46
C ASP A 363 3.67 10.98 -27.14
N GLU A 364 4.46 11.15 -26.07
CA GLU A 364 5.51 10.22 -25.63
C GLU A 364 5.18 9.53 -24.30
N VAL A 365 5.57 8.26 -24.20
CA VAL A 365 5.62 7.50 -22.94
C VAL A 365 7.00 6.84 -22.79
N GLU A 366 7.48 6.68 -21.55
CA GLU A 366 8.80 6.11 -21.27
C GLU A 366 8.69 4.70 -20.64
N LEU A 367 9.16 3.70 -21.38
CA LEU A 367 9.18 2.28 -21.03
C LEU A 367 10.38 1.97 -20.13
N GLY A 368 10.13 1.26 -19.04
CA GLY A 368 11.14 0.82 -18.07
C GLY A 368 11.69 1.92 -17.17
N LEU A 369 10.91 2.98 -16.92
CA LEU A 369 11.28 4.00 -15.92
C LEU A 369 11.51 3.36 -14.54
N GLY A 370 12.42 3.91 -13.74
CA GLY A 370 12.60 3.51 -12.34
C GLY A 370 11.79 4.39 -11.39
N ILE A 371 11.40 3.83 -10.24
CA ILE A 371 10.56 4.49 -9.23
C ILE A 371 11.12 5.80 -8.65
N HIS A 372 12.43 6.08 -8.75
CA HIS A 372 13.00 7.38 -8.34
C HIS A 372 13.08 8.40 -9.49
N GLY A 373 12.46 8.09 -10.64
CA GLY A 373 12.62 8.84 -11.88
C GLY A 373 13.91 8.50 -12.64
N GLU A 374 14.52 7.33 -12.42
CA GLU A 374 15.64 6.90 -13.24
C GLU A 374 15.17 6.62 -14.67
N ALA A 375 15.88 7.19 -15.66
CA ALA A 375 15.56 7.05 -17.08
C ALA A 375 15.35 5.58 -17.50
N GLY A 376 14.39 5.39 -18.39
CA GLY A 376 13.95 4.10 -18.89
C GLY A 376 14.90 3.48 -19.92
N VAL A 377 14.35 2.57 -20.71
CA VAL A 377 15.05 1.93 -21.83
C VAL A 377 14.63 2.49 -23.18
N HIS A 378 13.36 2.88 -23.34
CA HIS A 378 12.83 3.43 -24.57
C HIS A 378 11.81 4.54 -24.30
N ARG A 379 11.86 5.61 -25.08
CA ARG A 379 10.71 6.49 -25.33
C ARG A 379 10.00 5.98 -26.55
N ILE A 380 8.70 5.78 -26.44
CA ILE A 380 7.82 5.32 -27.52
C ILE A 380 6.67 6.31 -27.65
N LYS A 381 5.97 6.28 -28.79
CA LYS A 381 4.77 7.10 -28.95
C LYS A 381 3.59 6.50 -28.18
N MET A 382 2.70 7.37 -27.69
CA MET A 382 1.48 6.97 -27.02
C MET A 382 0.62 6.11 -27.95
N ALA A 383 0.13 5.00 -27.42
CA ALA A 383 -0.65 3.98 -28.11
C ALA A 383 -1.86 3.56 -27.24
N THR A 384 -2.65 2.58 -27.68
CA THR A 384 -3.74 2.04 -26.85
C THR A 384 -3.21 1.25 -25.65
N ALA A 385 -4.06 1.06 -24.63
CA ALA A 385 -3.68 0.29 -23.45
C ALA A 385 -3.33 -1.17 -23.81
N ASP A 386 -4.04 -1.78 -24.76
CA ASP A 386 -3.74 -3.13 -25.27
C ASP A 386 -2.36 -3.20 -25.91
N GLU A 387 -2.02 -2.30 -26.84
CA GLU A 387 -0.72 -2.26 -27.51
C GLU A 387 0.45 -2.05 -26.54
N ILE A 388 0.28 -1.21 -25.51
CA ILE A 388 1.32 -0.97 -24.50
C ILE A 388 1.47 -2.18 -23.56
N VAL A 389 0.38 -2.84 -23.18
CA VAL A 389 0.42 -4.07 -22.37
C VAL A 389 1.05 -5.23 -23.14
N GLU A 390 0.69 -5.42 -24.42
CA GLU A 390 1.29 -6.43 -25.30
C GLU A 390 2.81 -6.20 -25.43
N LEU A 391 3.24 -4.98 -25.75
CA LEU A 391 4.65 -4.58 -25.80
C LEU A 391 5.39 -4.88 -24.49
N MET A 392 4.76 -4.61 -23.34
CA MET A 392 5.38 -4.84 -22.03
C MET A 392 5.52 -6.33 -21.70
N LEU A 393 4.50 -7.13 -21.98
CA LEU A 393 4.54 -8.58 -21.76
C LEU A 393 5.57 -9.23 -22.68
N ASP A 394 5.57 -8.90 -23.98
CA ASP A 394 6.58 -9.38 -24.93
C ASP A 394 8.01 -9.02 -24.49
N HIS A 395 8.24 -7.77 -24.06
CA HIS A 395 9.54 -7.34 -23.54
C HIS A 395 9.93 -8.10 -22.27
N MET A 396 8.98 -8.39 -21.39
CA MET A 396 9.20 -9.15 -20.16
C MET A 396 9.45 -10.65 -20.40
N THR A 397 8.81 -11.28 -21.38
CA THR A 397 8.89 -12.75 -21.57
C THR A 397 9.78 -13.19 -22.73
N SER A 398 10.16 -12.29 -23.64
CA SER A 398 11.03 -12.62 -24.77
C SER A 398 12.41 -13.11 -24.30
N SER A 399 12.79 -14.31 -24.76
CA SER A 399 14.08 -14.94 -24.46
C SER A 399 15.30 -14.18 -25.01
N SER A 400 15.11 -13.14 -25.83
CA SER A 400 16.19 -12.23 -26.25
C SER A 400 16.55 -11.16 -25.21
N ASN A 401 15.71 -10.96 -24.18
CA ASN A 401 15.99 -10.06 -23.07
C ASN A 401 16.79 -10.81 -21.97
N MET A 402 17.97 -10.31 -21.58
CA MET A 402 18.77 -10.93 -20.50
C MET A 402 18.14 -10.83 -19.10
N SER A 403 17.01 -10.13 -18.95
CA SER A 403 16.23 -10.01 -17.72
C SER A 403 14.80 -10.58 -17.85
N HIS A 404 14.57 -11.47 -18.83
CA HIS A 404 13.24 -12.04 -19.08
C HIS A 404 12.72 -12.94 -17.94
N VAL A 405 11.39 -12.99 -17.83
CA VAL A 405 10.64 -13.93 -17.00
C VAL A 405 10.34 -15.18 -17.82
N PRO A 406 10.71 -16.39 -17.38
CA PRO A 406 10.50 -17.62 -18.14
C PRO A 406 9.03 -18.09 -18.03
N VAL A 407 8.13 -17.43 -18.77
CA VAL A 407 6.72 -17.84 -18.92
C VAL A 407 6.59 -18.76 -20.13
N ARG A 408 5.70 -19.77 -20.05
CA ARG A 408 5.39 -20.72 -21.13
C ARG A 408 3.88 -21.00 -21.15
N SER A 409 3.33 -21.51 -22.26
CA SER A 409 1.97 -22.06 -22.24
C SER A 409 1.88 -23.17 -21.18
N GLY A 410 0.84 -23.11 -20.35
CA GLY A 410 0.66 -23.98 -19.19
C GLY A 410 1.35 -23.53 -17.89
N SER A 411 2.14 -22.45 -17.87
CA SER A 411 2.67 -21.87 -16.62
C SER A 411 1.56 -21.26 -15.77
N SER A 412 1.55 -21.54 -14.46
CA SER A 412 0.79 -20.73 -13.51
C SER A 412 1.51 -19.40 -13.27
N VAL A 413 0.78 -18.28 -13.24
CA VAL A 413 1.36 -16.96 -12.97
C VAL A 413 0.59 -16.18 -11.92
N VAL A 414 1.31 -15.42 -11.09
CA VAL A 414 0.73 -14.34 -10.27
C VAL A 414 0.93 -13.04 -11.04
N LEU A 415 -0.17 -12.35 -11.31
CA LEU A 415 -0.19 -11.07 -12.02
C LEU A 415 -0.45 -9.95 -11.01
N MET A 416 0.42 -8.95 -10.99
CA MET A 416 0.19 -7.74 -10.20
C MET A 416 0.25 -6.51 -11.10
N VAL A 417 -0.77 -5.66 -10.99
CA VAL A 417 -0.90 -4.40 -11.74
C VAL A 417 -0.76 -3.27 -10.73
N ASN A 418 0.39 -2.62 -10.75
CA ASN A 418 0.78 -1.58 -9.81
C ASN A 418 0.53 -0.19 -10.38
N ASN A 419 -0.15 0.66 -9.62
CA ASN A 419 -0.23 2.09 -9.91
C ASN A 419 0.95 2.79 -9.25
N LEU A 420 1.81 3.44 -10.03
CA LEU A 420 2.94 4.24 -9.52
C LEU A 420 2.49 5.65 -9.04
N GLY A 421 1.19 5.83 -8.76
CA GLY A 421 0.57 7.00 -8.14
C GLY A 421 -0.22 7.91 -9.09
N GLY A 422 0.00 7.80 -10.40
CA GLY A 422 -0.53 8.75 -11.38
C GLY A 422 -1.86 8.39 -12.03
N LEU A 423 -2.23 7.10 -12.09
CA LEU A 423 -3.42 6.63 -12.81
C LEU A 423 -4.69 6.63 -11.94
N SER A 424 -5.85 6.72 -12.60
CA SER A 424 -7.15 6.40 -12.01
C SER A 424 -7.40 4.89 -11.92
N PHE A 425 -8.30 4.45 -11.03
CA PHE A 425 -8.75 3.07 -10.97
C PHE A 425 -9.48 2.59 -12.23
N LEU A 426 -9.97 3.50 -13.08
CA LEU A 426 -10.56 3.16 -14.38
C LEU A 426 -9.47 2.66 -15.34
N GLU A 427 -8.36 3.38 -15.43
CA GLU A 427 -7.22 2.99 -16.27
C GLU A 427 -6.57 1.69 -15.78
N LEU A 428 -6.43 1.50 -14.46
CA LEU A 428 -5.94 0.24 -13.88
C LEU A 428 -6.86 -0.94 -14.19
N GLY A 429 -8.18 -0.72 -14.30
CA GLY A 429 -9.13 -1.74 -14.71
C GLY A 429 -8.92 -2.17 -16.17
N ILE A 430 -8.68 -1.21 -17.07
CA ILE A 430 -8.40 -1.46 -18.50
C ILE A 430 -7.05 -2.19 -18.65
N ILE A 431 -6.00 -1.74 -17.96
CA ILE A 431 -4.67 -2.36 -17.99
C ILE A 431 -4.73 -3.80 -17.45
N ALA A 432 -5.50 -4.04 -16.38
CA ALA A 432 -5.68 -5.38 -15.82
C ALA A 432 -6.47 -6.31 -16.76
N ASP A 433 -7.52 -5.83 -17.42
CA ASP A 433 -8.27 -6.60 -18.42
C ASP A 433 -7.37 -6.97 -19.62
N ALA A 434 -6.62 -6.01 -20.17
CA ALA A 434 -5.66 -6.25 -21.23
C ALA A 434 -4.60 -7.30 -20.82
N ALA A 435 -3.98 -7.16 -19.63
CA ALA A 435 -2.95 -8.08 -19.17
C ALA A 435 -3.49 -9.49 -18.90
N VAL A 436 -4.72 -9.61 -18.40
CA VAL A 436 -5.41 -10.89 -18.21
C VAL A 436 -5.76 -11.55 -19.56
N ARG A 437 -6.17 -10.77 -20.57
CA ARG A 437 -6.43 -11.29 -21.92
C ARG A 437 -5.15 -11.76 -22.62
N SER A 438 -4.08 -10.96 -22.60
CA SER A 438 -2.81 -11.30 -23.24
C SER A 438 -2.05 -12.46 -22.57
N LEU A 439 -2.30 -12.73 -21.29
CA LEU A 439 -1.80 -13.92 -20.58
C LEU A 439 -2.79 -15.09 -20.56
N GLY A 440 -3.97 -14.94 -21.15
CA GLY A 440 -5.01 -15.95 -21.20
C GLY A 440 -4.88 -16.90 -22.39
N GLU A 441 -5.43 -18.11 -22.25
CA GLU A 441 -5.74 -18.94 -23.42
C GLU A 441 -6.86 -18.26 -24.23
N PRO A 442 -6.82 -18.27 -25.57
CA PRO A 442 -7.77 -17.53 -26.40
C PRO A 442 -9.21 -18.03 -26.19
N HIS A 443 -10.09 -17.11 -25.77
CA HIS A 443 -11.49 -17.42 -25.47
C HIS A 443 -12.24 -18.01 -26.67
N THR A 444 -12.86 -19.16 -26.48
CA THR A 444 -13.89 -19.69 -27.39
C THR A 444 -15.25 -19.10 -27.01
N GLU A 445 -16.11 -18.80 -28.00
CA GLU A 445 -17.44 -18.26 -27.74
C GLU A 445 -18.28 -19.24 -26.90
N GLY A 446 -18.66 -18.82 -25.68
CA GLY A 446 -19.59 -19.55 -24.83
C GLY A 446 -19.21 -19.57 -23.34
N ASP A 447 -17.91 -19.49 -23.01
CA ASP A 447 -17.46 -19.52 -21.63
C ASP A 447 -17.66 -18.16 -20.92
N LEU A 448 -18.20 -18.21 -19.70
CA LEU A 448 -18.30 -17.05 -18.81
C LEU A 448 -16.90 -16.61 -18.34
N LEU A 449 -16.72 -15.29 -18.17
CA LEU A 449 -15.45 -14.68 -17.77
C LEU A 449 -14.95 -15.17 -16.40
N THR A 450 -14.13 -16.22 -16.40
CA THR A 450 -13.36 -16.69 -15.23
C THR A 450 -11.86 -16.61 -15.51
N PRO A 451 -11.20 -15.49 -15.18
CA PRO A 451 -9.74 -15.38 -15.25
C PRO A 451 -9.03 -16.48 -14.46
N ARG A 452 -7.99 -17.08 -15.04
CA ARG A 452 -7.09 -18.01 -14.34
C ARG A 452 -5.93 -17.31 -13.61
N ALA A 453 -5.69 -16.03 -13.90
CA ALA A 453 -4.70 -15.22 -13.21
C ALA A 453 -5.28 -14.67 -11.90
N ALA A 454 -4.57 -14.85 -10.79
CA ALA A 454 -4.85 -14.15 -9.54
C ALA A 454 -4.30 -12.72 -9.65
N SER A 455 -5.18 -11.73 -9.82
CA SER A 455 -4.81 -10.33 -9.90
C SER A 455 -4.62 -9.71 -8.51
N PHE A 456 -3.47 -9.09 -8.29
CA PHE A 456 -3.14 -8.35 -7.06
C PHE A 456 -2.87 -6.88 -7.40
N GLN A 457 -3.56 -5.95 -6.72
CA GLN A 457 -3.48 -4.51 -6.98
C GLN A 457 -3.05 -3.71 -5.74
N PRO A 458 -1.76 -3.68 -5.40
CA PRO A 458 -1.18 -2.55 -4.69
C PRO A 458 -1.18 -1.31 -5.59
N SER A 459 -1.41 -0.15 -4.98
CA SER A 459 -0.87 1.12 -5.47
C SER A 459 0.41 1.41 -4.71
N GLU A 460 1.47 1.88 -5.37
CA GLU A 460 2.66 2.51 -4.76
C GLU A 460 2.74 3.97 -5.24
N ALA A 461 2.31 4.94 -4.43
CA ALA A 461 2.08 6.32 -4.90
C ALA A 461 3.30 7.26 -4.69
N GLY A 462 3.73 7.96 -5.75
CA GLY A 462 4.83 8.96 -5.76
C GLY A 462 4.45 10.44 -5.93
#